data_AF-A0A961BQA3-F1
#
_entry.id   AF-A0A961BQA3-F1
#
_cell.length_a   1.000
_cell.length_b   1.000
_cell.length_c   1.000
_cell.angle_alpha   90.00
_cell.angle_beta   90.00
_cell.angle_gamma   90.00
#
_symmetry.space_group_name_H-M   'P 1'
#
loop_
_entity.id
_entity.type
_entity.pdbx_description
1 polymer ?
#
loop_
_entity_poly.entity_id
_entity_poly.type
_entity_poly.pdbx_seq_one_letter_code
_entity_poly.pdbx_strand_id
1 'polypeptide(L)'
;AGGLGVGAVASVDLYSCFPAAVQLYAAALGLPLDDPRRLTVTGGMTFAGGPLNNYVLGAMAELARRLRAAPGTVGLSTSVSGSFVKQGLGTWSTDAPERPFVHADLSVEVAGVDVARPLVDAVADGTVVACTVTPDPVTRAVARVVAVVEGPAGERTVGAVVDEDVAAWAMADEPVGAPAAVDADGTLSLRA
;
A
#
# COMPACT_ATOMS: atom_id res chain seq x y z
N ALA A 1 2.81 -23.93 -7.60
CA ALA A 1 2.26 -22.99 -6.63
C ALA A 1 1.66 -23.80 -5.48
N GLY A 2 2.31 -23.76 -4.30
CA GLY A 2 1.99 -24.63 -3.19
C GLY A 2 0.71 -24.19 -2.51
N GLY A 3 -0.26 -25.09 -2.33
CA GLY A 3 -1.45 -24.88 -1.50
C GLY A 3 -1.11 -24.78 0.00
N LEU A 4 0.00 -24.10 0.32
CA LEU A 4 0.48 -23.84 1.65
C LEU A 4 -0.33 -22.67 2.20
N GLY A 5 -1.07 -22.93 3.28
CA GLY A 5 -1.69 -21.86 4.05
C GLY A 5 -0.62 -20.97 4.69
N VAL A 6 -0.95 -19.71 4.91
CA VAL A 6 -0.05 -18.72 5.53
C VAL A 6 0.48 -19.15 6.91
N GLY A 7 -0.25 -20.04 7.60
CA GLY A 7 0.17 -20.64 8.87
C GLY A 7 1.38 -21.57 8.77
N ALA A 8 1.70 -22.10 7.58
CA ALA A 8 2.87 -22.95 7.35
C ALA A 8 4.18 -22.15 7.14
N VAL A 9 4.10 -20.81 7.07
CA VAL A 9 5.26 -19.95 6.88
C VAL A 9 5.94 -19.68 8.21
N ALA A 10 7.24 -19.97 8.29
CA ALA A 10 8.06 -19.78 9.48
C ALA A 10 8.70 -18.39 9.58
N SER A 11 8.99 -17.75 8.45
CA SER A 11 9.59 -16.39 8.39
C SER A 11 8.83 -15.52 7.40
N VAL A 12 8.51 -14.29 7.78
CA VAL A 12 7.73 -13.35 6.97
C VAL A 12 8.51 -12.05 6.79
N ASP A 13 8.53 -11.55 5.55
CA ASP A 13 8.94 -10.19 5.24
C ASP A 13 7.89 -9.49 4.36
N LEU A 14 7.17 -8.55 4.98
CA LEU A 14 6.22 -7.69 4.28
C LEU A 14 6.90 -6.40 3.81
N TYR A 15 6.68 -6.04 2.54
CA TYR A 15 7.18 -4.79 1.99
C TYR A 15 6.66 -3.59 2.78
N SER A 16 7.54 -2.65 3.10
CA SER A 16 7.32 -1.73 4.23
C SER A 16 7.75 -0.28 3.97
N CYS A 17 7.57 0.24 2.75
CA CYS A 17 7.89 1.65 2.45
C CYS A 17 7.08 2.63 3.32
N PHE A 18 5.83 2.26 3.61
CA PHE A 18 4.91 2.94 4.53
C PHE A 18 4.08 1.88 5.28
N PRO A 19 3.52 2.20 6.46
CA PRO A 19 2.69 1.28 7.24
C PRO A 19 1.53 0.67 6.44
N ALA A 20 0.92 1.45 5.53
CA ALA A 20 -0.17 0.98 4.67
C ALA A 20 0.19 -0.27 3.86
N ALA A 21 1.43 -0.39 3.36
CA ALA A 21 1.84 -1.57 2.60
C ALA A 21 1.86 -2.84 3.45
N VAL A 22 2.33 -2.73 4.70
CA VAL A 22 2.32 -3.83 5.68
C VAL A 22 0.89 -4.22 6.02
N GLN A 23 0.02 -3.24 6.28
CA GLN A 23 -1.38 -3.46 6.63
C GLN A 23 -2.16 -4.14 5.50
N LEU A 24 -1.99 -3.68 4.25
CA LEU A 24 -2.66 -4.25 3.08
C LEU A 24 -2.24 -5.70 2.84
N TYR A 25 -0.94 -6.00 2.90
CA TYR A 25 -0.48 -7.38 2.76
C TYR A 25 -0.92 -8.28 3.91
N ALA A 26 -0.84 -7.79 5.15
CA ALA A 26 -1.25 -8.54 6.31
C ALA A 26 -2.75 -8.90 6.22
N ALA A 27 -3.60 -7.93 5.87
CA ALA A 27 -5.02 -8.15 5.64
C ALA A 27 -5.28 -9.15 4.50
N ALA A 28 -4.62 -8.98 3.35
CA ALA A 28 -4.81 -9.86 2.19
C ALA A 28 -4.38 -11.32 2.45
N LEU A 29 -3.39 -11.52 3.33
CA LEU A 29 -2.85 -12.84 3.67
C LEU A 29 -3.46 -13.44 4.93
N GLY A 30 -4.32 -12.71 5.65
CA GLY A 30 -4.86 -13.15 6.93
C GLY A 30 -3.83 -13.23 8.05
N LEU A 31 -2.81 -12.36 8.02
CA LEU A 31 -1.78 -12.24 9.06
C LEU A 31 -2.18 -11.18 10.09
N PRO A 32 -2.15 -11.47 11.40
CA PRO A 32 -2.33 -10.46 12.42
C PRO A 32 -1.13 -9.49 12.45
N LEU A 33 -1.36 -8.22 12.75
CA LEU A 33 -0.28 -7.22 12.78
C LEU A 33 0.70 -7.45 13.94
N ASP A 34 0.25 -8.11 15.01
CA ASP A 34 1.01 -8.52 16.18
C ASP A 34 1.52 -9.97 16.08
N ASP A 35 1.61 -10.52 14.86
CA ASP A 35 2.05 -11.90 14.64
C ASP A 35 3.37 -12.22 15.38
N PRO A 36 3.43 -13.31 16.16
CA PRO A 36 4.62 -13.67 16.93
C PRO A 36 5.83 -13.98 16.04
N ARG A 37 5.65 -14.34 14.77
CA ARG A 37 6.75 -14.54 13.81
C ARG A 37 7.45 -13.24 13.42
N ARG A 38 6.79 -12.10 13.66
CA ARG A 38 7.12 -10.76 13.16
C ARG A 38 6.99 -10.67 11.64
N LEU A 39 6.46 -9.54 11.15
CA LEU A 39 6.17 -9.31 9.74
C LEU A 39 7.36 -8.76 8.94
N THR A 40 8.58 -8.88 9.48
CA THR A 40 9.83 -8.51 8.80
C THR A 40 11.00 -9.35 9.28
N VAL A 41 11.95 -9.62 8.39
CA VAL A 41 13.22 -10.26 8.72
C VAL A 41 14.38 -9.25 8.85
N THR A 42 14.16 -8.01 8.45
CA THR A 42 15.21 -6.96 8.41
C THR A 42 14.95 -5.80 9.37
N GLY A 43 13.72 -5.69 9.90
CA GLY A 43 13.25 -4.52 10.64
C GLY A 43 12.39 -3.58 9.80
N GLY A 44 12.29 -3.78 8.48
CA GLY A 44 11.49 -2.94 7.58
C GLY A 44 12.29 -1.82 6.93
N MET A 45 11.75 -1.23 5.85
CA MET A 45 12.46 -0.21 5.05
C MET A 45 12.88 1.01 5.87
N THR A 46 12.06 1.40 6.85
CA THR A 46 12.35 2.52 7.76
C THR A 46 13.67 2.35 8.52
N PHE A 47 14.05 1.11 8.86
CA PHE A 47 15.21 0.84 9.73
C PHE A 47 16.35 0.13 9.01
N ALA A 48 16.04 -0.82 8.13
CA ALA A 48 17.04 -1.55 7.36
C ALA A 48 17.63 -0.72 6.20
N GLY A 49 16.92 0.34 5.81
CA GLY A 49 17.21 1.08 4.60
C GLY A 49 16.86 0.30 3.33
N GLY A 50 16.89 0.99 2.20
CA GLY A 50 16.49 0.42 0.92
C GLY A 50 16.45 1.49 -0.16
N PRO A 51 17.59 2.12 -0.48
CA PRO A 51 17.62 3.19 -1.48
C PRO A 51 17.02 2.69 -2.79
N LEU A 52 16.09 3.48 -3.33
CA LEU A 52 15.31 3.13 -4.51
C LEU A 52 14.62 1.77 -4.36
N ASN A 53 15.01 0.79 -5.17
CA ASN A 53 14.32 -0.50 -5.28
C ASN A 53 15.07 -1.65 -4.57
N ASN A 54 16.08 -1.35 -3.74
CA ASN A 54 16.99 -2.39 -3.22
C ASN A 54 16.49 -3.13 -1.96
N TYR A 55 15.46 -2.64 -1.27
CA TYR A 55 15.02 -3.23 0.01
C TYR A 55 14.76 -4.73 -0.07
N VAL A 56 13.96 -5.15 -1.07
CA VAL A 56 13.53 -6.54 -1.23
C VAL A 56 14.72 -7.48 -1.45
N LEU A 57 15.76 -7.02 -2.15
CA LEU A 57 16.99 -7.82 -2.32
C LEU A 57 17.67 -8.09 -0.98
N GLY A 58 17.78 -7.08 -0.12
CA GLY A 58 18.33 -7.22 1.23
C GLY A 58 17.49 -8.15 2.10
N ALA A 59 16.17 -8.00 2.06
CA ALA A 59 15.24 -8.87 2.77
C ALA A 59 15.32 -10.33 2.30
N MET A 60 15.38 -10.56 0.99
CA MET A 60 15.55 -11.90 0.43
C MET A 60 16.88 -12.54 0.81
N ALA A 61 17.97 -11.77 0.86
CA ALA A 61 19.27 -12.28 1.29
C ALA A 61 19.27 -12.72 2.77
N GLU A 62 18.57 -11.99 3.63
CA GLU A 62 18.37 -12.38 5.04
C GLU A 62 17.40 -13.57 5.16
N LEU A 63 16.31 -13.58 4.40
CA LEU A 63 15.37 -14.70 4.37
C LEU A 63 16.09 -15.99 3.95
N ALA A 64 16.93 -15.94 2.92
CA ALA A 64 17.74 -17.08 2.48
C ALA A 64 18.71 -17.58 3.58
N ARG A 65 19.30 -16.68 4.38
CA ARG A 65 20.13 -17.05 5.54
C ARG A 65 19.32 -17.80 6.59
N ARG A 66 18.14 -17.29 6.95
CA ARG A 66 17.24 -17.93 7.93
C ARG A 66 16.80 -19.32 7.47
N LEU A 67 16.41 -19.47 6.21
CA LEU A 67 15.97 -20.75 5.65
C LEU A 67 17.10 -21.78 5.60
N ARG A 68 18.33 -21.36 5.31
CA ARG A 68 19.50 -22.27 5.38
C ARG A 68 19.86 -22.68 6.81
N ALA A 69 19.59 -21.82 7.79
CA ALA A 69 19.79 -22.13 9.20
C ALA A 69 18.69 -23.05 9.77
N ALA A 70 17.51 -23.06 9.16
CA ALA A 70 16.39 -23.94 9.51
C ALA A 70 15.84 -24.66 8.25
N PRO A 71 16.58 -25.67 7.72
CA PRO A 71 16.15 -26.40 6.53
C PRO A 71 14.75 -27.01 6.67
N GLY A 72 14.00 -27.07 5.57
CA GLY A 72 12.62 -27.57 5.52
C GLY A 72 11.56 -26.55 5.93
N THR A 73 11.96 -25.36 6.38
CA THR A 73 11.02 -24.27 6.65
C THR A 73 10.69 -23.48 5.39
N VAL A 74 9.59 -22.72 5.45
CA VAL A 74 9.13 -21.84 4.37
C VAL A 74 9.22 -20.38 4.81
N GLY A 75 9.78 -19.55 3.95
CA GLY A 75 9.85 -18.11 4.09
C GLY A 75 8.95 -17.40 3.08
N LEU A 76 8.37 -16.28 3.47
CA LEU A 76 7.54 -15.43 2.64
C LEU A 76 8.19 -14.05 2.48
N SER A 77 8.23 -13.54 1.25
CA SER A 77 8.62 -12.16 0.95
C SER A 77 7.59 -11.53 0.02
N THR A 78 7.28 -10.26 0.26
CA THR A 78 6.41 -9.46 -0.62
C THR A 78 7.13 -8.24 -1.16
N SER A 79 6.63 -7.67 -2.25
CA SER A 79 7.20 -6.49 -2.90
C SER A 79 6.11 -5.58 -3.45
N VAL A 80 6.38 -4.29 -3.54
CA VAL A 80 5.47 -3.30 -4.15
C VAL A 80 6.23 -2.46 -5.15
N SER A 81 5.55 -2.04 -6.22
CA SER A 81 6.00 -0.96 -7.09
C SER A 81 5.06 0.25 -7.02
N GLY A 82 5.65 1.45 -6.93
CA GLY A 82 4.91 2.71 -6.94
C GLY A 82 3.86 2.82 -5.83
N SER A 83 2.71 3.40 -6.16
CA SER A 83 1.56 3.56 -5.26
C SER A 83 0.70 2.30 -5.17
N PHE A 84 1.33 1.16 -4.87
CA PHE A 84 0.65 -0.14 -4.80
C PHE A 84 0.05 -0.64 -6.13
N VAL A 85 0.65 -0.23 -7.26
CA VAL A 85 0.18 -0.58 -8.61
C VAL A 85 0.68 -1.93 -9.12
N LYS A 86 1.69 -2.51 -8.47
CA LYS A 86 2.18 -3.87 -8.74
C LYS A 86 2.56 -4.53 -7.42
N GLN A 87 1.92 -5.66 -7.12
CA GLN A 87 2.19 -6.50 -5.97
C GLN A 87 3.00 -7.72 -6.39
N GLY A 88 4.00 -8.07 -5.60
CA GLY A 88 4.74 -9.31 -5.75
C GLY A 88 4.73 -10.09 -4.45
N LEU A 89 4.68 -11.42 -4.57
CA LEU A 89 4.74 -12.34 -3.45
C LEU A 89 5.55 -13.57 -3.87
N GLY A 90 6.45 -14.02 -2.99
CA GLY A 90 7.26 -15.20 -3.21
C GLY A 90 7.43 -16.01 -1.92
N THR A 91 7.26 -17.33 -2.04
CA THR A 91 7.61 -18.29 -0.99
C THR A 91 8.90 -19.00 -1.32
N TRP A 92 9.75 -19.23 -0.31
CA TRP A 92 11.09 -19.76 -0.47
C TRP A 92 11.31 -20.90 0.53
N SER A 93 11.99 -21.97 0.11
CA SER A 93 12.37 -23.09 0.98
C SER A 93 13.66 -23.72 0.47
N THR A 94 14.35 -24.47 1.34
CA THR A 94 15.46 -25.34 0.97
C THR A 94 15.00 -26.67 0.39
N ASP A 95 13.74 -27.04 0.61
CA ASP A 95 13.22 -28.32 0.13
C ASP A 95 13.10 -28.32 -1.39
N ALA A 96 13.45 -29.46 -1.98
CA ALA A 96 13.27 -29.66 -3.41
C ALA A 96 11.78 -29.60 -3.76
N PRO A 97 11.39 -28.90 -4.82
CA PRO A 97 9.99 -28.81 -5.20
C PRO A 97 9.48 -30.19 -5.64
N GLU A 98 8.31 -30.59 -5.15
CA GLU A 98 7.67 -31.86 -5.54
C GLU A 98 7.27 -31.91 -7.03
N ARG A 99 7.15 -30.74 -7.66
CA ARG A 99 6.72 -30.58 -9.05
C ARG A 99 7.69 -29.66 -9.81
N PRO A 100 7.88 -29.87 -11.12
CA PRO A 100 8.62 -28.95 -11.98
C PRO A 100 8.05 -27.53 -11.95
N PHE A 101 8.81 -26.58 -12.52
CA PHE A 101 8.35 -25.21 -12.71
C PHE A 101 7.03 -25.19 -13.49
N VAL A 102 6.10 -24.36 -13.01
CA VAL A 102 4.82 -24.09 -13.65
C VAL A 102 4.62 -22.60 -13.76
N HIS A 103 4.00 -22.17 -14.86
CA HIS A 103 3.61 -20.79 -15.10
C HIS A 103 2.09 -20.72 -15.26
N ALA A 104 1.48 -19.72 -14.63
CA ALA A 104 0.09 -19.36 -14.84
C ALA A 104 0.05 -17.85 -15.08
N ASP A 105 -0.66 -17.43 -16.13
CA ASP A 105 -1.01 -16.03 -16.35
C ASP A 105 -2.42 -15.84 -15.82
N LEU A 106 -2.58 -14.93 -14.86
CA LEU A 106 -3.85 -14.62 -14.22
C LEU A 106 -4.36 -13.22 -14.62
N SER A 107 -3.77 -12.63 -15.66
CA SER A 107 -4.05 -11.24 -16.04
C SER A 107 -5.52 -11.02 -16.41
N VAL A 108 -6.18 -12.01 -17.05
CA VAL A 108 -7.60 -11.93 -17.42
C VAL A 108 -8.49 -12.02 -16.19
N GLU A 109 -8.20 -12.95 -15.27
CA GLU A 109 -8.93 -13.12 -14.03
C GLU A 109 -8.82 -11.89 -13.12
N VAL A 110 -7.61 -11.32 -13.01
CA VAL A 110 -7.37 -10.09 -12.25
C VAL A 110 -8.10 -8.90 -12.88
N ALA A 111 -8.06 -8.75 -14.21
CA ALA A 111 -8.80 -7.69 -14.90
C ALA A 111 -10.32 -7.83 -14.73
N GLY A 112 -10.83 -9.05 -14.56
CA GLY A 112 -12.25 -9.31 -14.33
C GLY A 112 -12.77 -8.91 -12.94
N VAL A 113 -11.89 -8.71 -11.96
CA VAL A 113 -12.26 -8.30 -10.59
C VAL A 113 -11.84 -6.86 -10.25
N ASP A 114 -10.98 -6.25 -11.07
CA ASP A 114 -10.54 -4.87 -10.90
C ASP A 114 -11.57 -3.89 -11.50
N VAL A 115 -12.37 -3.26 -10.62
CA VAL A 115 -13.42 -2.32 -11.03
C VAL A 115 -12.88 -0.90 -11.04
N ALA A 116 -12.50 -0.43 -12.23
CA ALA A 116 -12.09 0.96 -12.41
C ALA A 116 -13.26 1.91 -12.12
N ARG A 117 -12.99 2.96 -11.34
CA ARG A 117 -13.93 4.06 -11.12
C ARG A 117 -13.70 5.16 -12.18
N PRO A 118 -14.76 5.78 -12.74
CA PRO A 118 -14.59 6.88 -13.68
C PRO A 118 -13.82 8.04 -13.06
N LEU A 119 -12.86 8.59 -13.82
CA LEU A 119 -12.20 9.85 -13.48
C LEU A 119 -12.92 10.98 -14.21
N VAL A 120 -13.32 12.03 -13.47
CA VAL A 120 -13.98 13.22 -14.01
C VAL A 120 -13.21 14.49 -13.65
N ASP A 121 -13.37 15.54 -14.45
CA ASP A 121 -12.65 16.79 -14.23
C ASP A 121 -13.20 17.58 -13.03
N ALA A 122 -14.49 17.44 -12.72
CA ALA A 122 -15.16 18.18 -11.65
C ALA A 122 -16.24 17.35 -10.95
N VAL A 123 -16.45 17.64 -9.66
CA VAL A 123 -17.53 17.09 -8.81
C VAL A 123 -18.08 18.23 -7.97
N ALA A 124 -19.35 18.62 -8.17
CA ALA A 124 -19.96 19.75 -7.44
C ALA A 124 -20.53 19.38 -6.07
N ASP A 125 -20.87 18.11 -5.89
CA ASP A 125 -21.46 17.56 -4.67
C ASP A 125 -20.90 16.15 -4.44
N GLY A 126 -19.80 16.06 -3.69
CA GLY A 126 -19.10 14.82 -3.44
C GLY A 126 -18.68 14.67 -1.98
N THR A 127 -17.99 13.57 -1.70
CA THR A 127 -17.47 13.24 -0.38
C THR A 127 -15.98 12.95 -0.46
N VAL A 128 -15.21 13.43 0.51
CA VAL A 128 -13.78 13.10 0.63
C VAL A 128 -13.64 11.62 0.98
N VAL A 129 -12.90 10.86 0.16
CA VAL A 129 -12.64 9.42 0.40
C VAL A 129 -11.18 9.12 0.75
N ALA A 130 -10.28 10.06 0.50
CA ALA A 130 -8.89 10.03 0.97
C ALA A 130 -8.35 11.46 0.94
N CYS A 131 -7.51 11.82 1.91
CA CYS A 131 -6.84 13.10 1.91
C CYS A 131 -5.41 12.99 2.45
N THR A 132 -4.60 13.98 2.12
CA THR A 132 -3.30 14.21 2.74
C THR A 132 -3.04 15.70 2.84
N VAL A 133 -2.25 16.07 3.83
CA VAL A 133 -1.80 17.45 4.00
C VAL A 133 -0.30 17.49 3.74
N THR A 134 0.11 18.35 2.81
CA THR A 134 1.51 18.48 2.40
C THR A 134 2.06 19.84 2.85
N PRO A 135 3.23 19.88 3.50
CA PRO A 135 3.90 21.14 3.78
C PRO A 135 4.43 21.78 2.50
N ASP A 136 4.53 23.10 2.50
CA ASP A 136 5.24 23.85 1.48
C ASP A 136 6.70 23.35 1.40
N PRO A 137 7.21 23.06 0.20
CA PRO A 137 8.54 22.47 0.05
C PRO A 137 9.67 23.42 0.47
N VAL A 138 9.44 24.74 0.47
CA VAL A 138 10.42 25.79 0.80
C VAL A 138 10.26 26.27 2.23
N THR A 139 9.07 26.77 2.59
CA THR A 139 8.80 27.39 3.89
C THR A 139 8.54 26.34 4.96
N ARG A 140 8.19 25.11 4.58
CA ARG A 140 7.75 24.01 5.46
C ARG A 140 6.44 24.31 6.21
N ALA A 141 5.79 25.43 5.91
CA ALA A 141 4.47 25.76 6.43
C ALA A 141 3.44 24.77 5.86
N VAL A 142 2.54 24.28 6.70
CA VAL A 142 1.47 23.39 6.24
C VAL A 142 0.41 24.25 5.58
N ALA A 143 0.32 24.17 4.25
CA ALA A 143 -0.56 25.05 3.50
C ALA A 143 -1.46 24.32 2.51
N ARG A 144 -1.16 23.06 2.14
CA ARG A 144 -1.86 22.39 1.04
C ARG A 144 -2.55 21.11 1.49
N VAL A 145 -3.86 21.04 1.27
CA VAL A 145 -4.65 19.80 1.36
C VAL A 145 -4.85 19.25 -0.04
N VAL A 146 -4.64 17.95 -0.22
CA VAL A 146 -4.97 17.21 -1.44
C VAL A 146 -5.97 16.13 -1.08
N ALA A 147 -7.09 16.05 -1.79
CA ALA A 147 -8.16 15.10 -1.52
C ALA A 147 -8.62 14.39 -2.78
N VAL A 148 -8.96 13.10 -2.63
CA VAL A 148 -9.78 12.35 -3.57
C VAL A 148 -11.23 12.56 -3.17
N VAL A 149 -12.05 13.06 -4.09
CA VAL A 149 -13.49 13.31 -3.89
C VAL A 149 -14.28 12.34 -4.76
N GLU A 150 -15.26 11.67 -4.16
CA GLU A 150 -16.18 10.75 -4.84
C GLU A 150 -17.55 11.41 -5.00
N GLY A 151 -18.05 11.44 -6.24
CA GLY A 151 -19.38 11.94 -6.58
C GLY A 151 -20.47 10.87 -6.41
N PRO A 152 -21.74 11.25 -6.57
CA PRO A 152 -22.88 10.38 -6.28
C PRO A 152 -23.03 9.20 -7.25
N ALA A 153 -22.43 9.25 -8.44
CA ALA A 153 -22.39 8.11 -9.36
C ALA A 153 -21.15 7.22 -9.18
N GLY A 154 -20.34 7.47 -8.14
CA GLY A 154 -19.14 6.70 -7.80
C GLY A 154 -17.89 7.09 -8.61
N GLU A 155 -18.02 8.11 -9.47
CA GLU A 155 -16.91 8.80 -10.15
C GLU A 155 -16.02 9.52 -9.14
N ARG A 156 -14.75 9.69 -9.49
CA ARG A 156 -13.78 10.35 -8.63
C ARG A 156 -13.07 11.47 -9.36
N THR A 157 -12.58 12.42 -8.57
CA THR A 157 -11.63 13.44 -9.00
C THR A 157 -10.64 13.72 -7.86
N VAL A 158 -9.56 14.44 -8.17
CA VAL A 158 -8.56 14.87 -7.20
C VAL A 158 -8.53 16.38 -7.19
N GLY A 159 -8.76 16.97 -6.03
CA GLY A 159 -8.67 18.41 -5.83
C GLY A 159 -7.57 18.78 -4.84
N ALA A 160 -7.12 20.02 -4.90
CA ALA A 160 -6.26 20.60 -3.89
C ALA A 160 -6.71 22.01 -3.50
N VAL A 161 -6.42 22.39 -2.26
CA VAL A 161 -6.59 23.75 -1.75
C VAL A 161 -5.33 24.17 -1.04
N VAL A 162 -4.92 25.42 -1.25
CA VAL A 162 -3.81 26.03 -0.52
C VAL A 162 -4.38 27.06 0.44
N ASP A 163 -4.58 26.67 1.69
CA ASP A 163 -5.19 27.46 2.75
C ASP A 163 -4.71 26.92 4.10
N GLU A 164 -4.11 27.77 4.93
CA GLU A 164 -3.52 27.38 6.22
C GLU A 164 -4.58 26.97 7.23
N ASP A 165 -5.76 27.61 7.24
CA ASP A 165 -6.85 27.29 8.16
C ASP A 165 -7.47 25.94 7.80
N VAL A 166 -7.67 25.69 6.50
CA VAL A 166 -8.16 24.39 6.01
C VAL A 166 -7.15 23.28 6.29
N ALA A 167 -5.86 23.55 6.10
CA ALA A 167 -4.81 22.59 6.40
C ALA A 167 -4.68 22.30 7.90
N ALA A 168 -4.81 23.32 8.74
CA ALA A 168 -4.82 23.17 10.20
C ALA A 168 -6.02 22.34 10.67
N TRP A 169 -7.22 22.62 10.13
CA TRP A 169 -8.42 21.83 10.37
C TRP A 169 -8.22 20.37 9.94
N ALA A 170 -7.72 20.12 8.72
CA ALA A 170 -7.52 18.76 8.21
C ALA A 170 -6.47 17.95 8.97
N MET A 171 -5.58 18.60 9.73
CA MET A 171 -4.62 17.96 10.62
C MET A 171 -5.18 17.70 12.03
N ALA A 172 -6.22 18.43 12.43
CA ALA A 172 -6.84 18.36 13.76
C ALA A 172 -8.08 17.45 13.79
N ASP A 173 -8.84 17.42 12.69
CA ASP A 173 -10.08 16.67 12.52
C ASP A 173 -9.95 15.59 11.43
N GLU A 174 -11.02 14.83 11.18
CA GLU A 174 -11.09 13.78 10.14
C GLU A 174 -11.82 14.32 8.89
N PRO A 175 -11.10 14.63 7.79
CA PRO A 175 -11.72 15.10 6.56
C PRO A 175 -12.42 14.00 5.78
N VAL A 176 -12.06 12.72 5.97
CA VAL A 176 -12.71 11.62 5.25
C VAL A 176 -14.16 11.51 5.67
N GLY A 177 -15.06 11.52 4.69
CA GLY A 177 -16.51 11.59 4.90
C GLY A 177 -17.08 13.02 4.87
N ALA A 178 -16.24 14.06 4.86
CA ALA A 178 -16.71 15.43 4.75
C ALA A 178 -17.27 15.73 3.34
N PRO A 179 -18.32 16.56 3.21
CA PRO A 179 -18.79 17.04 1.92
C PRO A 179 -17.74 17.92 1.24
N ALA A 180 -17.55 17.73 -0.06
CA ALA A 180 -16.56 18.46 -0.84
C ALA A 180 -17.02 18.70 -2.27
N ALA A 181 -16.43 19.70 -2.90
CA ALA A 181 -16.52 19.95 -4.33
C ALA A 181 -15.11 20.11 -4.91
N VAL A 182 -14.94 19.73 -6.17
CA VAL A 182 -13.73 19.98 -6.96
C VAL A 182 -14.15 20.59 -8.28
N ASP A 183 -13.64 21.78 -8.56
CA ASP A 183 -13.85 22.48 -9.83
C ASP A 183 -12.98 21.88 -10.95
N ALA A 184 -13.31 22.17 -12.20
CA ALA A 184 -12.59 21.63 -13.37
C ALA A 184 -11.11 22.03 -13.45
N ASP A 185 -10.70 23.06 -12.71
CA ASP A 185 -9.29 23.47 -12.58
C ASP A 185 -8.54 22.75 -11.44
N GLY A 186 -9.22 21.85 -10.72
CA GLY A 186 -8.68 21.08 -9.60
C GLY A 186 -8.79 21.79 -8.24
N THR A 187 -9.47 22.93 -8.16
CA THR A 187 -9.69 23.64 -6.88
C THR A 187 -10.61 22.82 -5.98
N LEU A 188 -10.13 22.46 -4.78
CA LEU A 188 -10.92 21.78 -3.75
C LEU A 188 -11.65 22.79 -2.87
N SER A 189 -12.95 22.58 -2.69
CA SER A 189 -13.76 23.26 -1.67
C SER A 189 -14.24 22.22 -0.65
N LEU A 190 -13.79 22.35 0.60
CA LEU A 190 -14.28 21.55 1.73
C LEU A 190 -15.43 22.29 2.40
N ARG A 191 -16.56 21.61 2.60
CA ARG A 191 -17.71 22.17 3.34
C ARG A 191 -17.68 21.59 4.74
N ALA A 192 -17.10 22.33 5.68
CA ALA A 192 -17.17 22.03 7.11
C ALA A 192 -18.58 22.30 7.67
#